data_AF-M3XCU2-F1
#
_entry.id   AF-M3XCU2-F1
#
_cell.length_a   1.000
_cell.length_b   1.000
_cell.length_c   1.000
_cell.angle_alpha   90.00
_cell.angle_beta   90.00
_cell.angle_gamma   90.00
#
_symmetry.space_group_name_H-M   'P 1'
#
loop_
_entity.id
_entity.type
_entity.pdbx_description
1 polymer ?
#
loop_
_entity_poly.entity_id
_entity_poly.type
_entity_poly.pdbx_seq_one_letter_code
_entity_poly.pdbx_strand_id
1 'polypeptide(L)'
;MSVKHLADVLSEKARSSSWVVVFKALVTVHHLMVHGNERFIQHLASRSSLFTLHNFLDKSTLEGYAMSTFIRRYSRYLNEKSLACRLITSDITKARRGMDGMMRTMDTKQLLNTLPVIQIQFDALLNFNANPDQLTNGIIHAAFMLLFKDSLRLFAAYNEGILNLLDKYFDMRKSQCKESLDICTKFLARTTRLAEFLKVAEVQKSVPIHGFSAGFCISLVSGIMGPPLPTTHAHAHAHAHTQKLVEF
;
A
#
# COMPACT_ATOMS: atom_id res chain seq x y z
N MET A 1 25.90 -4.09 -14.24
CA MET A 1 25.41 -2.75 -13.83
C MET A 1 25.19 -2.75 -12.33
N SER A 2 25.73 -1.80 -11.57
CA SER A 2 25.54 -1.76 -10.10
C SER A 2 24.17 -1.18 -9.74
N VAL A 3 23.63 -1.58 -8.57
CA VAL A 3 22.35 -1.06 -8.03
C VAL A 3 22.36 0.46 -7.93
N LYS A 4 23.48 1.04 -7.46
CA LYS A 4 23.66 2.49 -7.33
C LYS A 4 23.58 3.18 -8.70
N HIS A 5 24.34 2.69 -9.68
CA HIS A 5 24.34 3.29 -11.01
C HIS A 5 22.96 3.25 -11.66
N LEU A 6 22.22 2.14 -11.52
CA LEU A 6 20.85 2.04 -12.03
C LEU A 6 19.90 3.04 -11.35
N ALA A 7 20.00 3.20 -10.03
CA ALA A 7 19.20 4.17 -9.28
C ALA A 7 19.51 5.62 -9.69
N ASP A 8 20.79 5.94 -9.97
CA ASP A 8 21.24 7.25 -10.42
C ASP A 8 20.70 7.56 -11.83
N VAL A 9 20.83 6.63 -12.77
CA VAL A 9 20.27 6.77 -14.14
C VAL A 9 18.76 7.00 -14.11
N LEU A 10 18.01 6.24 -13.30
CA LEU A 10 16.56 6.43 -13.18
C LEU A 10 16.20 7.76 -12.51
N SER A 11 17.00 8.21 -11.53
CA SER A 11 16.85 9.52 -10.90
C SER A 11 17.09 10.66 -11.89
N GLU A 12 18.06 10.51 -12.79
CA GLU A 12 18.32 11.45 -13.88
C GLU A 12 17.15 11.51 -14.87
N LYS A 13 16.62 10.37 -15.29
CA LYS A 13 15.44 10.33 -16.19
C LYS A 13 14.21 10.95 -15.55
N ALA A 14 14.03 10.82 -14.25
CA ALA A 14 12.95 11.48 -13.52
C ALA A 14 13.05 13.01 -13.50
N ARG A 15 14.18 13.62 -13.89
CA ARG A 15 14.36 15.08 -14.03
C ARG A 15 14.05 15.62 -15.43
N SER A 16 13.61 14.77 -16.36
CA SER A 16 13.17 15.18 -17.70
C SER A 16 11.96 16.12 -17.65
N SER A 17 11.81 16.99 -18.65
CA SER A 17 10.59 17.79 -18.85
C SER A 17 9.43 16.98 -19.46
N SER A 18 9.74 15.92 -20.22
CA SER A 18 8.74 15.05 -20.84
C SER A 18 8.06 14.15 -19.82
N TRP A 19 6.73 14.26 -19.73
CA TRP A 19 5.89 13.41 -18.87
C TRP A 19 6.09 11.92 -19.15
N VAL A 20 6.26 11.54 -20.42
CA VAL A 20 6.46 10.14 -20.85
C VAL A 20 7.73 9.57 -20.21
N VAL A 21 8.83 10.32 -20.28
CA VAL A 21 10.13 9.88 -19.75
C VAL A 21 10.07 9.78 -18.23
N VAL A 22 9.54 10.80 -17.56
CA VAL A 22 9.43 10.83 -16.09
C VAL A 22 8.55 9.70 -15.61
N PHE A 23 7.36 9.52 -16.19
CA PHE A 23 6.42 8.51 -15.71
C PHE A 23 6.93 7.09 -15.95
N LYS A 24 7.55 6.81 -17.11
CA LYS A 24 8.23 5.52 -17.35
C LYS A 24 9.36 5.26 -16.36
N ALA A 25 10.15 6.28 -15.99
CA ALA A 25 11.19 6.14 -14.98
C ALA A 25 10.59 5.76 -13.61
N LEU A 26 9.50 6.42 -13.18
CA LEU A 26 8.81 6.09 -11.93
C LEU A 26 8.25 4.66 -11.96
N VAL A 27 7.59 4.25 -13.04
CA VAL A 27 7.04 2.88 -13.20
C VAL A 27 8.17 1.85 -13.15
N THR A 28 9.30 2.14 -13.79
CA THR A 28 10.48 1.26 -13.77
C THR A 28 11.06 1.13 -12.36
N VAL A 29 11.18 2.23 -11.61
CA VAL A 29 11.64 2.21 -10.22
C VAL A 29 10.68 1.38 -9.36
N HIS A 30 9.37 1.58 -9.49
CA HIS A 30 8.40 0.78 -8.75
C HIS A 30 8.50 -0.71 -9.10
N HIS A 31 8.63 -1.04 -10.39
CA HIS A 31 8.81 -2.42 -10.82
C HIS A 31 10.06 -3.06 -10.20
N LEU A 32 11.18 -2.33 -10.13
CA LEU A 32 12.41 -2.79 -9.48
C LEU A 32 12.28 -2.90 -7.96
N MET A 33 11.51 -2.03 -7.31
CA MET A 33 11.20 -2.16 -5.87
C MET A 33 10.41 -3.45 -5.58
N VAL A 34 9.46 -3.82 -6.45
CA VAL A 34 8.60 -5.00 -6.26
C VAL A 34 9.27 -6.29 -6.70
N HIS A 35 9.85 -6.33 -7.90
CA HIS A 35 10.36 -7.55 -8.54
C HIS A 35 11.88 -7.65 -8.60
N GLY A 36 12.59 -6.56 -8.33
CA GLY A 36 14.05 -6.53 -8.32
C GLY A 36 14.64 -7.08 -7.02
N ASN A 37 15.97 -7.07 -6.98
CA ASN A 37 16.74 -7.45 -5.80
C ASN A 37 16.46 -6.49 -4.62
N GLU A 38 16.33 -7.02 -3.40
CA GLU A 38 16.05 -6.22 -2.19
C GLU A 38 17.09 -5.12 -1.92
N ARG A 39 18.33 -5.31 -2.37
CA ARG A 39 19.37 -4.28 -2.30
C ARG A 39 18.97 -2.99 -3.02
N PHE A 40 18.11 -3.06 -4.03
CA PHE A 40 17.60 -1.88 -4.73
C PHE A 40 16.75 -1.02 -3.81
N ILE A 41 15.69 -1.58 -3.21
CA ILE A 41 14.82 -0.83 -2.30
C ILE A 41 15.56 -0.38 -1.03
N GLN A 42 16.47 -1.19 -0.50
CA GLN A 42 17.34 -0.80 0.62
C GLN A 42 18.23 0.41 0.25
N HIS A 43 18.80 0.40 -0.96
CA HIS A 43 19.56 1.54 -1.44
C HIS A 43 18.69 2.81 -1.55
N LEU A 44 17.47 2.70 -2.07
CA LEU A 44 16.55 3.85 -2.13
C LEU A 44 16.13 4.35 -0.75
N ALA A 45 15.88 3.44 0.19
CA ALA A 45 15.50 3.76 1.57
C ALA A 45 16.59 4.54 2.32
N SER A 46 17.86 4.33 1.96
CA SER A 46 18.99 5.08 2.53
C SER A 46 19.04 6.56 2.12
N ARG A 47 18.30 6.97 1.07
CA ARG A 47 18.26 8.35 0.58
C ARG A 47 17.27 9.19 1.37
N SER A 48 17.59 10.47 1.60
CA SER A 48 16.69 11.42 2.27
C SER A 48 15.44 11.73 1.44
N SER A 49 15.60 11.83 0.12
CA SER A 49 14.52 11.96 -0.86
C SER A 49 14.86 11.17 -2.13
N LEU A 50 13.88 10.43 -2.65
CA LEU A 50 14.03 9.66 -3.88
C LEU A 50 13.65 10.51 -5.11
N PHE A 51 12.48 11.15 -5.09
CA PHE A 51 12.01 12.05 -6.16
C PHE A 51 11.52 13.40 -5.62
N THR A 52 11.85 14.48 -6.33
CA THR A 52 11.38 15.84 -6.01
C THR A 52 10.45 16.34 -7.12
N LEU A 53 9.29 15.71 -7.27
CA LEU A 53 8.35 15.96 -8.37
C LEU A 53 7.06 16.68 -7.96
N HIS A 54 6.99 17.23 -6.74
CA HIS A 54 5.77 17.88 -6.21
C HIS A 54 5.21 19.01 -7.10
N ASN A 55 6.07 19.70 -7.85
CA ASN A 55 5.69 20.76 -8.80
C ASN A 55 5.82 20.34 -10.28
N PHE A 56 6.02 19.05 -10.58
CA PHE A 56 6.20 18.58 -11.95
C PHE A 56 5.00 18.97 -12.82
N LEU A 57 5.26 19.57 -13.98
CA LEU A 57 4.22 19.98 -14.93
C LEU A 57 4.77 20.00 -16.35
N ASP A 58 4.18 19.19 -17.23
CA ASP A 58 4.43 19.20 -18.66
C ASP A 58 3.25 19.86 -19.37
N LYS A 59 3.51 20.99 -20.04
CA LYS A 59 2.50 21.76 -20.80
C LYS A 59 2.60 21.54 -22.32
N SER A 60 3.47 20.63 -22.77
CA SER A 60 3.70 20.39 -24.20
C SER A 60 2.47 19.83 -24.93
N THR A 61 1.64 19.07 -24.22
CA THR A 61 0.43 18.40 -24.75
C THR A 61 -0.67 18.39 -23.69
N LEU A 62 -1.93 18.28 -24.13
CA LEU A 62 -3.08 18.12 -23.21
C LEU A 62 -2.91 16.88 -22.33
N GLU A 63 -2.42 15.79 -22.91
CA GLU A 63 -2.11 14.56 -22.17
C GLU A 63 -1.00 14.78 -21.15
N GLY A 64 0.07 15.51 -21.50
CA GLY A 64 1.13 15.87 -20.56
C GLY A 64 0.63 16.66 -19.35
N TYR A 65 -0.29 17.59 -19.58
CA TYR A 65 -0.92 18.36 -18.51
C TYR A 65 -1.73 17.45 -17.57
N ALA A 66 -2.54 16.55 -18.13
CA ALA A 66 -3.33 15.58 -17.37
C ALA A 66 -2.44 14.60 -16.58
N MET A 67 -1.43 14.02 -17.23
CA MET A 67 -0.51 13.03 -16.65
C MET A 67 0.39 13.62 -15.56
N SER A 68 0.67 14.93 -15.61
CA SER A 68 1.45 15.61 -14.57
C SER A 68 0.84 15.45 -13.18
N THR A 69 -0.48 15.44 -13.05
CA THR A 69 -1.17 15.20 -11.77
C THR A 69 -0.89 13.80 -11.23
N PHE A 70 -0.95 12.78 -12.09
CA PHE A 70 -0.68 11.39 -11.69
C PHE A 70 0.78 11.16 -11.39
N ILE A 71 1.70 11.79 -12.13
CA ILE A 71 3.15 11.76 -11.84
C ILE A 71 3.44 12.30 -10.43
N ARG A 72 2.85 13.45 -10.07
CA ARG A 72 2.98 14.03 -8.71
C ARG A 72 2.51 13.04 -7.64
N ARG A 73 1.30 12.50 -7.79
CA ARG A 73 0.70 11.55 -6.83
C ARG A 73 1.50 10.25 -6.74
N TYR A 74 1.91 9.69 -7.87
CA TYR A 74 2.66 8.45 -7.95
C TYR A 74 4.07 8.58 -7.35
N SER A 75 4.77 9.68 -7.65
CA SER A 75 6.08 9.97 -7.05
C SER A 75 6.00 10.10 -5.52
N ARG A 76 4.92 10.71 -5.00
CA ARG A 76 4.66 10.77 -3.56
C ARG A 76 4.53 9.36 -2.97
N TYR A 77 3.74 8.50 -3.59
CA TYR A 77 3.64 7.10 -3.13
C TYR A 77 4.99 6.38 -3.09
N LEU A 78 5.83 6.52 -4.14
CA LEU A 78 7.15 5.88 -4.16
C LEU A 78 8.10 6.43 -3.09
N ASN A 79 8.04 7.74 -2.82
CA ASN A 79 8.77 8.33 -1.70
C ASN A 79 8.31 7.76 -0.36
N GLU A 80 7.00 7.65 -0.13
CA GLU A 80 6.44 7.07 1.11
C GLU A 80 6.74 5.58 1.25
N LYS A 81 6.73 4.79 0.15
CA LYS A 81 7.16 3.39 0.17
C LYS A 81 8.62 3.27 0.59
N SER A 82 9.50 4.10 0.05
CA SER A 82 10.92 4.14 0.41
C SER A 82 11.12 4.53 1.88
N LEU A 83 10.40 5.56 2.34
CA LEU A 83 10.44 6.02 3.73
C LEU A 83 9.92 4.96 4.72
N ALA A 84 8.80 4.31 4.40
CA ALA A 84 8.25 3.23 5.21
C ALA A 84 9.25 2.07 5.35
N CYS A 85 9.94 1.70 4.27
CA CYS A 85 10.99 0.70 4.31
C CYS A 85 12.14 1.10 5.24
N ARG A 86 12.52 2.39 5.26
CA ARG A 86 13.54 2.91 6.20
C ARG A 86 13.06 2.83 7.65
N LEU A 87 11.83 3.26 7.93
CA LEU A 87 11.30 3.35 9.30
C LEU A 87 11.00 1.99 9.91
N ILE A 88 10.52 1.04 9.12
CA ILE A 88 10.15 -0.33 9.56
C ILE A 88 11.32 -1.30 9.35
N THR A 89 12.40 -0.88 8.70
CA THR A 89 13.55 -1.71 8.30
C THR A 89 13.18 -2.92 7.43
N SER A 90 12.03 -2.85 6.75
CA SER A 90 11.48 -3.93 5.92
C SER A 90 10.47 -3.38 4.91
N ASP A 91 10.37 -4.01 3.74
CA ASP A 91 9.26 -3.75 2.81
C ASP A 91 8.02 -4.50 3.28
N ILE A 92 7.07 -3.75 3.85
CA ILE A 92 5.85 -4.33 4.41
C ILE A 92 5.05 -5.12 3.37
N THR A 93 5.15 -4.80 2.08
CA THR A 93 4.43 -5.54 1.02
C THR A 93 5.04 -6.91 0.76
N LYS A 94 6.27 -7.16 1.21
CA LYS A 94 6.96 -8.45 1.12
C LYS A 94 7.13 -9.15 2.47
N ALA A 95 6.68 -8.55 3.56
CA ALA A 95 6.83 -9.14 4.88
C ALA A 95 6.08 -10.48 4.99
N ARG A 96 6.59 -11.39 5.83
CA ARG A 96 5.98 -12.70 6.09
C ARG A 96 4.54 -12.52 6.60
N ARG A 97 3.63 -13.36 6.10
CA ARG A 97 2.19 -13.38 6.41
C ARG A 97 1.79 -14.64 7.20
N GLY A 98 0.57 -14.65 7.74
CA GLY A 98 0.02 -15.76 8.50
C GLY A 98 0.24 -15.64 10.01
N MET A 99 -0.03 -16.72 10.76
CA MET A 99 0.08 -16.72 12.24
C MET A 99 1.47 -16.30 12.73
N ASP A 100 2.51 -16.81 12.09
CA ASP A 100 3.91 -16.45 12.36
C ASP A 100 4.40 -15.26 11.51
N GLY A 101 3.46 -14.50 10.95
CA GLY A 101 3.73 -13.33 10.14
C GLY A 101 4.32 -12.18 10.98
N MET A 102 5.07 -11.30 10.31
CA MET A 102 5.73 -10.17 10.97
C MET A 102 4.73 -9.30 11.74
N MET A 103 3.58 -8.99 11.12
CA MET A 103 2.58 -8.12 11.73
C MET A 103 1.78 -8.82 12.84
N ARG A 104 1.64 -10.15 12.79
CA ARG A 104 0.92 -10.94 13.80
C ARG A 104 1.72 -11.17 15.08
N THR A 105 3.03 -11.26 14.97
CA THR A 105 3.92 -11.59 16.09
C THR A 105 4.53 -10.36 16.77
N MET A 106 4.47 -9.20 16.12
CA MET A 106 5.03 -7.94 16.63
C MET A 106 4.48 -7.55 18.02
N ASP A 107 5.34 -7.07 18.92
CA ASP A 107 4.93 -6.60 20.25
C ASP A 107 4.09 -5.31 20.19
N THR A 108 3.37 -4.99 21.27
CA THR A 108 2.47 -3.82 21.31
C THR A 108 3.16 -2.51 20.98
N LYS A 109 4.39 -2.28 21.48
CA LYS A 109 5.11 -1.03 21.29
C LYS A 109 5.56 -0.88 19.83
N GLN A 110 6.13 -1.94 19.27
CA GLN A 110 6.53 -1.97 17.86
C GLN A 110 5.31 -1.81 16.94
N LEU A 111 4.19 -2.45 17.29
CA LEU A 111 2.96 -2.43 16.50
C LEU A 111 2.35 -1.03 16.45
N LEU A 112 2.25 -0.34 17.60
CA LEU A 112 1.77 1.04 17.68
C LEU A 112 2.66 2.02 16.90
N ASN A 113 3.96 1.76 16.77
CA ASN A 113 4.85 2.57 15.94
C ASN A 113 4.76 2.21 14.45
N THR A 114 4.49 0.95 14.11
CA THR A 114 4.50 0.45 12.73
C THR A 114 3.20 0.76 11.99
N LEU A 115 2.05 0.61 12.65
CA LEU A 115 0.74 0.83 12.04
C LEU A 115 0.55 2.24 11.46
N PRO A 116 0.97 3.33 12.14
CA PRO A 116 0.92 4.68 11.56
C PRO A 116 1.77 4.84 10.30
N VAL A 117 2.93 4.17 10.22
CA VAL A 117 3.78 4.20 9.02
C VAL A 117 3.07 3.52 7.84
N ILE A 118 2.43 2.37 8.09
CA ILE A 118 1.61 1.67 7.08
C ILE A 118 0.44 2.55 6.64
N GLN A 119 -0.24 3.24 7.57
CA GLN A 119 -1.34 4.15 7.25
C GLN A 119 -0.91 5.26 6.29
N ILE A 120 0.24 5.90 6.54
CA ILE A 120 0.77 6.98 5.69
C ILE A 120 1.10 6.46 4.29
N GLN A 121 1.78 5.32 4.21
CA GLN A 121 2.10 4.68 2.93
C GLN A 121 0.82 4.32 2.15
N PHE A 122 -0.18 3.79 2.83
CA PHE A 122 -1.45 3.39 2.22
C PHE A 122 -2.28 4.59 1.76
N ASP A 123 -2.29 5.69 2.53
CA ASP A 123 -2.93 6.93 2.10
C ASP A 123 -2.30 7.51 0.84
N ALA A 124 -0.97 7.51 0.77
CA ALA A 124 -0.26 7.98 -0.41
C ALA A 124 -0.60 7.13 -1.65
N LEU A 125 -0.78 5.82 -1.49
CA LEU A 125 -1.25 4.92 -2.54
C LEU A 125 -2.67 5.30 -2.99
N LEU A 126 -3.61 5.37 -2.06
CA LEU A 126 -5.02 5.66 -2.36
C LEU A 126 -5.22 7.08 -2.92
N ASN A 127 -4.31 8.01 -2.60
CA ASN A 127 -4.28 9.36 -3.16
C ASN A 127 -3.89 9.41 -4.64
N PHE A 128 -3.50 8.29 -5.28
CA PHE A 128 -3.42 8.22 -6.74
C PHE A 128 -4.75 8.60 -7.38
N ASN A 129 -5.86 8.13 -6.80
CA ASN A 129 -7.23 8.56 -7.04
C ASN A 129 -7.54 8.83 -8.51
N ALA A 130 -7.32 7.79 -9.34
CA ALA A 130 -7.64 7.80 -10.76
C ALA A 130 -9.04 7.20 -10.97
N ASN A 131 -9.81 7.79 -11.87
CA ASN A 131 -11.07 7.22 -12.33
C ASN A 131 -10.84 6.32 -13.56
N PRO A 132 -11.76 5.40 -13.90
CA PRO A 132 -11.59 4.49 -15.03
C PRO A 132 -11.34 5.22 -16.36
N ASP A 133 -12.01 6.35 -16.60
CA ASP A 133 -11.88 7.19 -17.80
C ASP A 133 -10.53 7.90 -17.91
N GLN A 134 -9.79 8.02 -16.82
CA GLN A 134 -8.49 8.69 -16.78
C GLN A 134 -7.32 7.74 -17.07
N LEU A 135 -7.59 6.43 -17.06
CA LEU A 135 -6.62 5.40 -17.44
C LEU A 135 -6.65 5.23 -18.96
N THR A 136 -6.04 6.17 -19.67
CA THR A 136 -6.20 6.32 -21.13
C THR A 136 -5.02 5.80 -21.95
N ASN A 137 -3.88 5.48 -21.31
CA ASN A 137 -2.67 5.04 -22.00
C ASN A 137 -1.91 3.97 -21.21
N GLY A 138 -1.03 3.24 -21.91
CA GLY A 138 -0.30 2.10 -21.32
C GLY A 138 0.61 2.46 -20.13
N ILE A 139 1.08 3.71 -20.01
CA ILE A 139 1.98 4.12 -18.92
C ILE A 139 1.20 4.27 -17.62
N ILE A 140 0.06 4.97 -17.66
CA ILE A 140 -0.78 5.13 -16.48
C ILE A 140 -1.44 3.80 -16.08
N HIS A 141 -1.82 2.94 -17.03
CA HIS A 141 -2.28 1.58 -16.71
C HIS A 141 -1.20 0.77 -15.99
N ALA A 142 0.04 0.78 -16.47
CA ALA A 142 1.14 0.06 -15.83
C ALA A 142 1.40 0.58 -14.40
N ALA A 143 1.36 1.90 -14.22
CA ALA A 143 1.50 2.52 -12.90
C ALA A 143 0.37 2.09 -11.94
N PHE A 144 -0.88 2.16 -12.40
CA PHE A 144 -2.05 1.77 -11.64
C PHE A 144 -2.04 0.28 -11.27
N MET A 145 -1.62 -0.60 -12.19
CA MET A 145 -1.54 -2.03 -11.95
C MET A 145 -0.50 -2.40 -10.88
N LEU A 146 0.62 -1.66 -10.80
CA LEU A 146 1.58 -1.83 -9.71
C LEU A 146 0.99 -1.33 -8.37
N LEU A 147 0.31 -0.18 -8.34
CA LEU A 147 -0.38 0.30 -7.14
C LEU A 147 -1.45 -0.68 -6.66
N PHE A 148 -2.21 -1.26 -7.58
CA PHE A 148 -3.21 -2.27 -7.26
C PHE A 148 -2.60 -3.49 -6.59
N LYS A 149 -1.46 -3.99 -7.10
CA LYS A 149 -0.78 -5.13 -6.48
C LYS A 149 -0.23 -4.80 -5.09
N ASP A 150 0.30 -3.59 -4.90
CA ASP A 150 0.79 -3.14 -3.61
C ASP A 150 -0.35 -2.83 -2.63
N SER A 151 -1.52 -2.38 -3.10
CA SER A 151 -2.67 -2.08 -2.24
C SER A 151 -3.22 -3.33 -1.57
N LEU A 152 -3.32 -4.44 -2.30
CA LEU A 152 -3.73 -5.73 -1.75
C LEU A 152 -2.74 -6.21 -0.67
N ARG A 153 -1.44 -6.12 -0.96
CA ARG A 153 -0.37 -6.54 -0.02
C ARG A 153 -0.29 -5.66 1.22
N LEU A 154 -0.46 -4.34 1.06
CA LEU A 154 -0.51 -3.38 2.16
C LEU A 154 -1.73 -3.62 3.03
N PHE A 155 -2.91 -3.81 2.42
CA PHE A 155 -4.13 -4.06 3.15
C PHE A 155 -4.04 -5.36 3.97
N ALA A 156 -3.48 -6.43 3.40
CA ALA A 156 -3.27 -7.68 4.12
C ALA A 156 -2.37 -7.50 5.36
N ALA A 157 -1.22 -6.82 5.23
CA ALA A 157 -0.36 -6.51 6.38
C ALA A 157 -1.06 -5.61 7.41
N TYR A 158 -1.79 -4.60 6.93
CA TYR A 158 -2.50 -3.68 7.81
C TYR A 158 -3.58 -4.44 8.62
N ASN A 159 -4.34 -5.31 7.96
CA ASN A 159 -5.35 -6.15 8.60
C ASN A 159 -4.73 -7.11 9.64
N GLU A 160 -3.62 -7.76 9.33
CA GLU A 160 -2.88 -8.59 10.32
C GLU A 160 -2.45 -7.77 11.54
N GLY A 161 -1.96 -6.55 11.32
CA GLY A 161 -1.56 -5.66 12.41
C GLY A 161 -2.74 -5.18 13.25
N ILE A 162 -3.91 -4.90 12.64
CA ILE A 162 -5.14 -4.57 13.37
C ILE A 162 -5.60 -5.74 14.22
N LEU A 163 -5.60 -6.96 13.68
CA LEU A 163 -6.02 -8.14 14.43
C LEU A 163 -5.09 -8.40 15.63
N ASN A 164 -3.77 -8.30 15.45
CA ASN A 164 -2.81 -8.37 16.55
C ASN A 164 -3.04 -7.26 17.61
N LEU A 165 -3.39 -6.05 17.17
CA LEU A 165 -3.70 -4.93 18.07
C LEU A 165 -4.95 -5.21 18.92
N LEU A 166 -5.97 -5.81 18.32
CA LEU A 166 -7.22 -6.20 18.99
C LEU A 166 -6.99 -7.35 19.96
N ASP A 167 -6.22 -8.36 19.57
CA ASP A 167 -5.87 -9.52 20.42
C ASP A 167 -5.21 -9.08 21.73
N LYS A 168 -4.41 -8.00 21.68
CA LYS A 168 -3.69 -7.46 22.84
C LYS A 168 -4.43 -6.34 23.58
N TYR A 169 -5.56 -5.85 23.06
CA TYR A 169 -6.16 -4.58 23.47
C TYR A 169 -6.52 -4.52 24.96
N PHE A 170 -7.06 -5.61 25.51
CA PHE A 170 -7.51 -5.67 26.90
C PHE A 170 -6.35 -5.71 27.91
N ASP A 171 -5.15 -6.07 27.46
CA ASP A 171 -3.93 -6.08 28.28
C ASP A 171 -3.14 -4.77 28.18
N MET A 172 -3.61 -3.80 27.37
CA MET A 172 -2.94 -2.52 27.17
C MET A 172 -3.26 -1.51 28.28
N ARG A 173 -2.32 -0.57 28.51
CA ARG A 173 -2.58 0.58 29.38
C ARG A 173 -3.56 1.54 28.71
N LYS A 174 -4.29 2.33 29.51
CA LYS A 174 -5.30 3.29 29.04
C LYS A 174 -4.83 4.22 27.90
N SER A 175 -3.57 4.67 27.90
CA SER A 175 -3.02 5.50 26.82
C SER A 175 -2.90 4.73 25.50
N GLN A 176 -2.41 3.48 25.58
CA GLN A 176 -2.27 2.58 24.44
C GLN A 176 -3.64 2.17 23.90
N CYS A 177 -4.64 1.91 24.75
CA CYS A 177 -6.01 1.64 24.29
C CYS A 177 -6.57 2.81 23.45
N LYS A 178 -6.36 4.06 23.87
CA LYS A 178 -6.82 5.24 23.11
C LYS A 178 -6.14 5.33 21.74
N GLU A 179 -4.83 5.11 21.70
CA GLU A 179 -4.05 5.10 20.46
C GLU A 179 -4.50 3.95 19.53
N SER A 180 -4.69 2.75 20.08
CA SER A 180 -5.18 1.60 19.34
C SER A 180 -6.56 1.83 18.75
N LEU A 181 -7.47 2.44 19.52
CA LEU A 181 -8.81 2.76 19.04
C LEU A 181 -8.78 3.75 17.87
N ASP A 182 -7.96 4.80 17.96
CA ASP A 182 -7.76 5.76 16.86
C ASP A 182 -7.21 5.07 15.60
N ILE A 183 -6.24 4.17 15.75
CA ILE A 183 -5.69 3.37 14.63
C ILE A 183 -6.77 2.49 13.99
N CYS A 184 -7.62 1.84 14.79
CA CYS A 184 -8.74 1.02 14.31
C CYS A 184 -9.80 1.86 13.59
N THR A 185 -10.21 3.00 14.14
CA THR A 185 -11.15 3.91 13.47
C THR A 185 -10.61 4.39 12.12
N LYS A 186 -9.32 4.74 12.08
CA LYS A 186 -8.60 5.12 10.86
C LYS A 186 -8.48 3.99 9.84
N PHE A 187 -8.39 2.73 10.28
CA PHE A 187 -8.39 1.55 9.41
C PHE A 187 -9.72 1.40 8.66
N LEU A 188 -10.84 1.57 9.37
CA LEU A 188 -12.17 1.45 8.79
C LEU A 188 -12.38 2.45 7.65
N ALA A 189 -12.02 3.72 7.86
CA ALA A 189 -12.12 4.75 6.83
C ALA A 189 -11.27 4.42 5.57
N ARG A 190 -10.07 3.86 5.75
CA ARG A 190 -9.20 3.44 4.64
C ARG A 190 -9.72 2.21 3.89
N THR A 191 -10.46 1.34 4.58
CA THR A 191 -11.09 0.16 3.96
C THR A 191 -12.17 0.58 2.97
N THR A 192 -12.98 1.59 3.31
CA THR A 192 -13.97 2.17 2.38
C THR A 192 -13.30 2.75 1.13
N ARG A 193 -12.23 3.53 1.30
CA ARG A 193 -11.46 4.11 0.19
C ARG A 193 -10.78 3.04 -0.68
N LEU A 194 -10.31 1.95 -0.08
CA LEU A 194 -9.78 0.82 -0.82
C LEU A 194 -10.86 0.19 -1.70
N ALA A 195 -12.08 0.02 -1.19
CA ALA A 195 -13.18 -0.55 -1.99
C ALA A 195 -13.47 0.30 -3.25
N GLU A 196 -13.44 1.62 -3.15
CA GLU A 196 -13.55 2.53 -4.30
C GLU A 196 -12.39 2.34 -5.28
N PHE A 197 -11.16 2.26 -4.77
CA PHE A 197 -9.97 2.00 -5.59
C PHE A 197 -10.05 0.66 -6.33
N LEU A 198 -10.55 -0.40 -5.69
CA LEU A 198 -10.70 -1.72 -6.29
C LEU A 198 -11.76 -1.75 -7.40
N LYS A 199 -12.85 -0.99 -7.27
CA LYS A 199 -13.86 -0.85 -8.34
C LYS A 199 -13.25 -0.31 -9.64
N VAL A 200 -12.32 0.63 -9.54
CA VAL A 200 -11.60 1.14 -10.72
C VAL A 200 -10.82 0.01 -11.38
N ALA A 201 -10.17 -0.86 -10.59
CA ALA A 201 -9.43 -2.00 -11.12
C ALA A 201 -10.31 -3.09 -11.75
N GLU A 202 -11.53 -3.30 -11.23
CA GLU A 202 -12.52 -4.20 -11.82
C GLU A 202 -12.93 -3.75 -13.23
N VAL A 203 -13.16 -2.45 -13.43
CA VAL A 203 -13.53 -1.92 -14.77
C VAL A 203 -12.40 -2.09 -15.80
N GLN A 204 -11.15 -2.07 -15.33
CA GLN A 204 -9.97 -2.20 -16.20
C GLN A 204 -9.61 -3.64 -16.55
N LYS A 205 -10.08 -4.61 -15.76
CA LYS A 205 -9.85 -6.02 -16.00
C LYS A 205 -11.17 -6.64 -16.47
N SER A 206 -11.18 -7.19 -17.67
CA SER A 206 -12.15 -8.22 -18.06
C SER A 206 -11.99 -9.53 -17.27
N VAL A 207 -11.47 -9.48 -16.03
CA VAL A 207 -11.20 -10.62 -15.15
C VAL A 207 -11.98 -10.41 -13.85
N PRO A 208 -12.92 -11.29 -13.50
CA PRO A 208 -13.61 -11.22 -12.22
C PRO A 208 -12.59 -11.33 -11.08
N ILE A 209 -12.58 -10.37 -10.17
CA ILE A 209 -11.83 -10.45 -8.91
C ILE A 209 -12.58 -11.46 -8.02
N HIS A 210 -12.41 -12.75 -8.28
CA HIS A 210 -12.95 -13.79 -7.43
C HIS A 210 -12.26 -13.72 -6.05
N GLY A 211 -13.02 -13.37 -5.02
CA GLY A 211 -12.56 -13.37 -3.62
C GLY A 211 -12.20 -12.01 -3.02
N PHE A 212 -12.19 -10.91 -3.79
CA PHE A 212 -11.93 -9.55 -3.29
C PHE A 212 -12.90 -8.53 -3.92
N SER A 213 -14.20 -8.85 -3.96
CA SER A 213 -15.18 -7.83 -4.32
C SER A 213 -15.21 -6.75 -3.22
N ALA A 214 -15.65 -5.53 -3.56
CA ALA A 214 -15.95 -4.51 -2.55
C ALA A 214 -16.86 -5.06 -1.42
N GLY A 215 -17.75 -6.00 -1.76
CA GLY A 215 -18.58 -6.73 -0.80
C GLY A 215 -17.81 -7.68 0.13
N PHE A 216 -16.70 -8.28 -0.31
CA PHE A 216 -15.83 -9.09 0.55
C PHE A 216 -15.09 -8.24 1.58
N CYS A 217 -14.55 -7.08 1.17
CA CYS A 217 -13.93 -6.13 2.11
C CYS A 217 -14.95 -5.61 3.15
N ILE A 218 -16.19 -5.33 2.72
CA ILE A 218 -17.29 -4.92 3.61
C ILE A 218 -17.72 -6.07 4.53
N SER A 219 -17.80 -7.30 4.03
CA SER A 219 -18.17 -8.50 4.81
C SER A 219 -17.12 -8.85 5.86
N LEU A 220 -15.82 -8.72 5.53
CA LEU A 220 -14.72 -8.90 6.48
C LEU A 220 -14.83 -7.90 7.65
N VAL A 221 -15.20 -6.65 7.37
CA VAL A 221 -15.42 -5.60 8.39
C VAL A 221 -16.66 -5.89 9.23
N SER A 222 -17.76 -6.34 8.61
CA SER A 222 -18.98 -6.70 9.34
C SER A 222 -18.78 -7.90 10.27
N GLY A 223 -17.89 -8.84 9.93
CA GLY A 223 -17.54 -9.98 10.78
C GLY A 223 -16.66 -9.62 11.99
N ILE A 224 -15.84 -8.56 11.86
CA ILE A 224 -14.97 -8.05 12.94
C ILE A 224 -15.74 -7.13 13.89
N MET A 225 -16.78 -6.43 13.41
CA MET A 225 -17.58 -5.47 14.19
C MET A 225 -18.90 -6.04 14.75
N GLY A 226 -19.23 -7.30 14.49
CA GLY A 226 -20.39 -7.96 15.09
C GLY A 226 -20.24 -8.12 16.62
N PRO A 227 -21.34 -8.24 17.38
CA PRO A 227 -21.27 -8.47 18.82
C PRO A 227 -20.40 -9.70 19.12
N PRO A 228 -19.60 -9.70 20.21
CA PRO A 228 -18.65 -10.75 20.49
C PRO A 228 -19.40 -12.08 20.64
N LEU A 229 -19.17 -13.00 19.70
CA LEU A 229 -19.58 -14.40 19.89
C LEU A 229 -18.76 -14.98 21.06
N PRO A 230 -19.38 -15.81 21.92
CA PRO A 230 -18.71 -16.42 23.05
C PRO A 230 -17.44 -17.16 22.61
N THR A 231 -16.42 -17.03 23.46
CA THR A 231 -14.98 -17.24 23.25
C THR A 231 -14.54 -18.59 22.67
N THR A 232 -15.44 -19.56 22.52
CA THR A 232 -15.14 -20.88 21.97
C THR A 232 -15.23 -20.96 20.44
N HIS A 233 -15.89 -20.02 19.77
CA HIS A 233 -16.05 -20.03 18.30
C HIS A 233 -15.24 -18.95 17.54
N ALA A 234 -14.74 -17.93 18.24
CA ALA A 234 -14.02 -16.79 17.62
C ALA A 234 -12.68 -17.20 16.99
N HIS A 235 -11.95 -18.12 17.65
CA HIS A 235 -10.67 -18.62 17.13
C HIS A 235 -10.82 -19.46 15.85
N ALA A 236 -11.94 -20.15 15.64
CA ALA A 236 -12.14 -21.00 14.47
C ALA A 236 -12.54 -20.19 13.21
N HIS A 237 -13.37 -19.15 13.37
CA HIS A 237 -13.85 -18.35 12.24
C HIS A 237 -12.79 -17.38 11.69
N ALA A 238 -11.99 -16.74 12.54
CA ALA A 238 -10.91 -15.87 12.08
C ALA A 238 -9.80 -16.65 11.37
N HIS A 239 -9.54 -17.88 11.81
CA HIS A 239 -8.46 -18.74 11.29
C HIS A 239 -8.78 -19.32 9.91
N ALA A 240 -10.03 -19.73 9.67
CA ALA A 240 -10.47 -20.25 8.37
C ALA A 240 -10.49 -19.16 7.27
N HIS A 241 -10.81 -17.91 7.63
CA HIS A 241 -10.88 -16.81 6.67
C HIS A 241 -9.51 -16.19 6.33
N THR A 242 -8.53 -16.26 7.25
CA THR A 242 -7.17 -15.80 6.98
C THR A 242 -6.42 -16.78 6.05
N GLN A 243 -6.73 -18.07 6.09
CA GLN A 243 -6.13 -19.08 5.21
C GLN A 243 -6.44 -18.85 3.71
N LYS A 244 -7.64 -18.35 3.38
CA LYS A 244 -8.00 -18.00 1.99
C LYS A 244 -7.30 -16.75 1.44
N LEU A 245 -6.66 -15.94 2.29
CA LEU A 245 -5.87 -14.77 1.88
C LEU A 245 -4.44 -15.14 1.46
N VAL A 246 -3.97 -16.36 1.76
CA VAL A 246 -2.59 -16.81 1.52
C VAL A 246 -2.43 -17.51 0.16
N GLU A 247 -3.53 -17.85 -0.53
CA GLU A 247 -3.52 -18.61 -1.78
C GLU A 247 -3.54 -17.75 -3.08
N PHE A 248 -3.33 -16.43 -3.00
CA PHE A 248 -3.21 -15.51 -4.15
C PHE A 248 -2.08 -14.48 -3.98
#